data_AF-A0A843DH14-F1
#
_entry.id   AF-A0A843DH14-F1
#
_cell.length_a   1.000
_cell.length_b   1.000
_cell.length_c   1.000
_cell.angle_alpha   90.00
_cell.angle_beta   90.00
_cell.angle_gamma   90.00
#
_symmetry.space_group_name_H-M   'P 1'
#
loop_
_entity.id
_entity.type
_entity.pdbx_description
1 polymer ?
#
loop_
_entity_poly.entity_id
_entity_poly.type
_entity_poly.pdbx_seq_one_letter_code
_entity_poly.pdbx_strand_id
1 'polypeptide(L)' 'ELPEDPGSYETIGGLIFSQLGHIPRLGEAVKTVDDITLVVTKMRGRQILKVKMIFPLSDEDVEGGNE' A
#
# COMPACT_ATOMS: atom_id res chain seq x y z
N GLU A 1 -5.56 13.79 20.42
CA GLU A 1 -5.77 12.41 20.88
C GLU A 1 -5.16 11.46 19.87
N LEU A 2 -4.49 10.40 20.34
CA LEU A 2 -4.03 9.32 19.46
C LEU A 2 -5.25 8.46 19.12
N PRO A 3 -5.36 7.93 17.89
CA PRO A 3 -6.44 7.01 17.56
C PRO A 3 -6.45 5.85 18.55
N GLU A 4 -7.62 5.59 19.13
CA GLU A 4 -7.89 4.56 20.13
C GLU A 4 -7.71 3.14 19.55
N ASP A 5 -7.70 3.03 18.23
CA ASP A 5 -7.43 1.78 17.51
C ASP A 5 -6.28 1.97 16.51
N PRO A 6 -5.12 1.30 16.68
CA PRO A 6 -3.96 1.43 15.77
C PRO A 6 -4.25 0.93 14.34
N GLY A 7 -5.42 0.33 14.10
CA GLY A 7 -5.89 -0.14 12.79
C GLY A 7 -6.89 0.78 12.08
N SER A 8 -7.37 1.86 12.71
CA SER A 8 -8.40 2.72 12.09
C SER A 8 -7.77 3.87 11.32
N TYR A 9 -7.39 3.60 10.07
CA TYR A 9 -6.87 4.60 9.13
C TYR A 9 -7.91 4.92 8.05
N GLU A 10 -8.11 6.21 7.79
CA GLU A 10 -9.07 6.67 6.76
C GLU A 10 -8.48 6.72 5.35
N THR A 11 -7.14 6.66 5.23
CA THR A 11 -6.45 6.78 3.94
C THR A 11 -5.36 5.71 3.77
N ILE A 12 -5.08 5.34 2.52
CA ILE A 12 -3.97 4.44 2.17
C ILE A 12 -2.63 4.99 2.69
N GLY A 13 -2.45 6.32 2.63
CA GLY A 13 -1.27 6.95 3.21
C GLY A 13 -1.16 6.67 4.70
N GLY A 14 -2.24 6.89 5.45
CA GLY A 14 -2.32 6.59 6.89
C GLY A 14 -1.99 5.13 7.22
N LEU A 15 -2.48 4.18 6.41
CA LEU A 15 -2.13 2.76 6.53
C LEU A 15 -0.62 2.54 6.39
N ILE A 16 -0.01 3.06 5.31
CA ILE A 16 1.43 2.91 5.06
C ILE A 16 2.25 3.52 6.19
N PHE A 17 1.85 4.69 6.69
CA PHE A 17 2.48 5.34 7.84
C PHE A 17 2.39 4.50 9.11
N SER A 18 1.19 3.96 9.41
CA SER A 18 0.97 3.12 10.60
C SER A 18 1.82 1.86 10.54
N GLN A 19 1.86 1.19 9.38
CA GLN A 19 2.58 -0.06 9.22
C GLN A 19 4.10 0.09 9.22
N LEU A 20 4.63 1.22 8.73
CA LEU A 20 6.06 1.52 8.76
C LEU A 20 6.52 2.10 10.10
N GLY A 21 5.65 2.81 10.83
CA GLY A 21 5.99 3.49 12.09
C GLY A 21 6.92 4.70 11.94
N HIS A 22 7.20 5.13 10.71
CA HIS A 22 8.05 6.29 10.40
C HIS A 22 7.63 6.95 9.08
N ILE A 23 8.27 8.06 8.71
CA ILE A 23 7.98 8.74 7.45
C ILE A 23 8.51 7.88 6.28
N PRO A 24 7.65 7.41 5.35
CA PRO A 24 8.05 6.58 4.24
C PRO A 24 8.96 7.33 3.26
N ARG A 25 9.79 6.56 2.58
CA ARG A 25 10.63 7.02 1.47
C ARG A 25 10.01 6.64 0.13
N LEU A 26 10.41 7.35 -0.92
CA LEU A 26 10.02 7.01 -2.28
C LEU A 26 10.55 5.61 -2.64
N GLY A 27 9.69 4.76 -3.21
CA GLY A 27 10.00 3.38 -3.56
C GLY A 27 9.85 2.39 -2.41
N GLU A 28 9.57 2.85 -1.20
CA GLU A 28 9.32 1.97 -0.06
C GLU A 28 7.98 1.24 -0.23
N ALA A 29 7.93 0.00 0.26
CA ALA A 29 6.80 -0.89 0.05
C ALA A 29 6.35 -1.54 1.36
N VAL A 30 5.04 -1.71 1.50
CA VAL A 30 4.42 -2.50 2.59
C VAL A 30 3.52 -3.56 1.99
N LYS A 31 3.41 -4.69 2.71
CA LYS A 31 2.54 -5.80 2.33
C LYS A 31 1.32 -5.83 3.25
N THR A 32 0.13 -5.92 2.67
CA THR A 32 -1.12 -6.05 3.42
C THR A 32 -1.37 -7.51 3.80
N VAL A 33 -2.41 -7.75 4.61
CA VAL A 33 -2.84 -9.10 5.00
C VAL A 33 -3.38 -9.92 3.82
N ASP A 34 -3.89 -9.26 2.78
CA ASP A 34 -4.44 -9.88 1.56
C ASP A 34 -3.39 -10.07 0.44
N ASP A 35 -2.10 -10.17 0.80
CA ASP A 35 -0.97 -10.31 -0.14
C ASP A 35 -0.78 -9.14 -1.14
N ILE A 36 -1.49 -8.03 -0.98
CA ILE A 36 -1.32 -6.84 -1.83
C ILE A 36 -0.07 -6.08 -1.39
N THR A 37 0.79 -5.73 -2.35
CA THR A 37 1.95 -4.87 -2.10
C THR A 37 1.65 -3.43 -2.47
N LEU A 38 1.81 -2.51 -1.52
CA LEU A 38 1.64 -1.08 -1.69
C LEU A 38 3.01 -0.41 -1.78
N VAL A 39 3.32 0.24 -2.90
CA VAL A 39 4.61 0.91 -3.15
C VAL A 39 4.41 2.41 -3.26
N VAL A 40 5.15 3.19 -2.47
CA VAL A 40 5.10 4.66 -2.53
C VAL A 40 5.80 5.15 -3.80
N THR A 41 5.04 5.71 -4.75
CA THR A 41 5.59 6.14 -6.05
C THR A 41 5.68 7.64 -6.21
N LYS A 42 5.04 8.42 -5.34
CA LYS A 42 5.18 9.88 -5.33
C LYS A 42 4.96 10.45 -3.93
N MET A 43 5.86 11.34 -3.52
CA MET A 43 5.82 12.08 -2.26
C MET A 43 5.81 13.59 -2.51
N ARG A 44 5.19 14.35 -1.61
CA ARG A 44 5.36 15.80 -1.49
C ARG A 44 5.61 16.14 -0.02
N GLY A 45 6.87 16.40 0.31
CA GLY A 45 7.28 16.53 1.71
C GLY A 45 6.97 15.23 2.47
N ARG A 46 6.10 15.32 3.48
CA ARG A 46 5.63 14.17 4.29
C ARG A 46 4.31 13.57 3.80
N GLN A 47 3.77 14.02 2.67
CA GLN A 47 2.50 13.51 2.15
C GLN A 47 2.74 12.53 1.00
N ILE A 48 2.17 11.33 1.10
CA ILE A 48 2.10 10.39 -0.02
C ILE A 48 1.06 10.91 -1.02
N LEU A 49 1.47 11.05 -2.28
CA LEU A 49 0.60 11.52 -3.38
C LEU A 49 0.15 10.38 -4.29
N LYS A 50 0.98 9.35 -4.48
CA LYS A 50 0.66 8.19 -5.31
C LYS A 50 1.24 6.92 -4.70
N VAL A 51 0.45 5.86 -4.80
CA VAL A 51 0.81 4.50 -4.39
C VAL A 51 0.52 3.58 -5.58
N LYS A 52 1.45 2.67 -5.88
CA LYS A 52 1.22 1.57 -6.80
C LYS A 52 0.77 0.35 -5.98
N MET A 53 -0.35 -0.24 -6.37
CA MET A 53 -0.82 -1.50 -5.80
C MET A 53 -0.42 -2.64 -6.73
N ILE A 54 0.16 -3.68 -6.18
CA ILE A 54 0.52 -4.92 -6.87
C ILE A 54 -0.34 -6.00 -6.25
N PHE A 55 -1.31 -6.49 -7.01
CA PHE A 55 -2.17 -7.60 -6.61
C PHE A 55 -1.46 -8.92 -6.91
N PRO A 56 -1.67 -9.96 -6.09
CA PRO A 56 -1.28 -11.31 -6.49
C PRO A 56 -2.01 -11.66 -7.79
N LEU A 57 -1.30 -12.34 -8.71
CA LEU A 57 -1.94 -12.89 -9.90
C LEU A 57 -2.98 -13.91 -9.41
N SER A 58 -4.25 -13.73 -9.80
CA SER A 58 -5.23 -14.79 -9.61
C SER A 58 -5.02 -15.85 -10.70
N ASP A 59 -5.27 -17.12 -10.36
CA ASP A 59 -5.21 -18.23 -11.31
C ASP A 59 -6.17 -18.05 -12.51
N GLU A 60 -7.14 -17.14 -12.42
CA GLU A 60 -8.07 -16.82 -13.52
C GLU A 60 -7.48 -15.86 -14.58
N ASP A 61 -6.44 -15.08 -14.26
CA ASP A 61 -5.80 -14.17 -15.23
C ASP A 61 -4.91 -14.91 -16.25
N VAL A 62 -4.65 -16.20 -16.04
CA VAL A 62 -3.68 -17.00 -16.82
C VAL A 62 -4.31 -17.77 -17.99
N GLU A 63 -5.64 -17.92 -18.04
CA GLU A 63 -6.33 -18.73 -19.07
C GLU A 63 -6.78 -17.95 -20.33
N GLY A 64 -6.60 -16.63 -20.38
CA GLY A 64 -7.04 -15.80 -21.52
C GLY A 64 -6.09 -15.73 -22.73
N GLY A 65 -5.03 -16.55 -22.77
CA GLY A 65 -3.94 -16.42 -23.73
C GLY A 65 -3.59 -17.71 -24.47
N ASN A 66 -4.51 -18.26 -25.25
CA ASN A 66 -4.20 -19.17 -26.36
C ASN A 66 -5.30 -19.02 -27.44
N GLU A 67 -4.98 -18.26 -28.49
CA GLU A 67 -5.60 -18.40 -29.83
C GLU A 67 -4.80 -19.39 -30.66
#